data_AF-A0AB74JTT2-F1
#
_entry.id   AF-A0AB74JTT2-F1
#
_cell.length_a   1.000
_cell.length_b   1.000
_cell.length_c   1.000
_cell.angle_alpha   90.00
_cell.angle_beta   90.00
_cell.angle_gamma   90.00
#
_symmetry.space_group_name_H-M   'P 1'
#
loop_
_entity.id
_entity.type
_entity.pdbx_description
1 polymer ?
#
loop_
_entity_poly.entity_id
_entity_poly.type
_entity_poly.pdbx_seq_one_letter_code
_entity_poly.pdbx_strand_id
1 'polypeptide(L)'
;MTRLRLLGWPLLTPGLSEQSSICTRCVRKLGEKQTFTQRLATSATARRHISGSRTVRQTAQELDGRYFLANGFESRIAGIRTNWTEARKVQTDKTAAPAKSVSIETKTTTTTTTDQTLDTPSPRPRRRRQSGTDGIVPELPQDASSALSSIAASAAPLSFRRRMATYLALTKPRLAFLVVLTTTASYSLYPVPSLLSTAATHTPSLSSLTLLFLTTGTFSTIACANTLNMLFESNHDAKMTRTRNRPLVRGLVSSRAAAVFALAAGAVGTGILWYGVNPTTAMLGAANAVLYACIYTPLKRIHPVNTWIGAIVGGIPPLMGWCAAGGHYITSSSPQSLADEASALLFSPASAGGWLLAALLFAWQFPHFNALAHPIRHEYFAAGYRMLVSLNPRMNTRVALRYSLLMFPICIGLSYVNVTDRYFVVTSSAINGWMAYEAFRFWRSGGGETKTAVLTARGLFWASVWHLPLVLVLAMAHKKGLWDGVYRSVKGLLGYPDDEEDEWEWVDEDEN
;
A
#
# COMPACT_ATOMS: atom_id res chain seq x y z
N MET A 1 59.08 14.03 -30.14
CA MET A 1 59.15 14.70 -28.83
C MET A 1 58.47 16.07 -28.96
N THR A 2 57.17 16.17 -28.69
CA THR A 2 56.56 16.70 -27.44
C THR A 2 56.76 18.21 -27.24
N ARG A 3 55.66 18.98 -27.27
CA ARG A 3 55.13 19.75 -26.11
C ARG A 3 53.88 20.56 -26.50
N LEU A 4 52.78 20.23 -25.81
CA LEU A 4 51.52 20.98 -25.75
C LEU A 4 51.63 22.14 -24.74
N ARG A 5 50.88 23.22 -25.04
CA ARG A 5 50.63 24.46 -24.26
C ARG A 5 50.00 24.14 -22.87
N LEU A 6 50.50 24.64 -21.71
CA LEU A 6 50.32 25.98 -21.08
C LEU A 6 48.83 26.37 -20.96
N LEU A 7 48.19 26.75 -19.83
CA LEU A 7 48.47 27.22 -18.45
C LEU A 7 47.18 26.90 -17.63
N GLY A 8 47.09 26.73 -16.30
CA GLY A 8 47.79 27.35 -15.18
C GLY A 8 47.03 28.59 -14.66
N TRP A 9 46.09 28.45 -13.70
CA TRP A 9 45.56 29.59 -12.92
C TRP A 9 45.32 29.21 -11.45
N PRO A 10 45.91 29.92 -10.47
CA PRO A 10 45.78 29.64 -9.04
C PRO A 10 44.74 30.51 -8.31
N LEU A 11 44.43 30.09 -7.08
CA LEU A 11 43.70 30.77 -6.00
C LEU A 11 44.32 32.13 -5.61
N LEU A 12 43.49 33.11 -5.22
CA LEU A 12 43.78 34.15 -4.21
C LEU A 12 42.53 35.01 -3.92
N THR A 13 42.15 35.12 -2.65
CA THR A 13 41.35 36.22 -2.03
C THR A 13 42.31 37.35 -1.61
N PRO A 14 41.89 38.63 -1.49
CA PRO A 14 41.36 39.16 -0.21
C PRO A 14 40.42 40.41 -0.28
N GLY A 15 39.76 40.74 0.84
CA GLY A 15 39.76 42.11 1.42
C GLY A 15 38.66 43.16 1.13
N LEU A 16 37.66 43.23 2.03
CA LEU A 16 37.08 44.38 2.76
C LEU A 16 36.52 45.68 2.11
N SER A 17 35.32 46.01 2.63
CA SER A 17 34.69 47.31 2.96
C SER A 17 33.90 48.12 1.93
N GLU A 18 32.58 48.22 2.13
CA GLU A 18 31.88 49.51 2.27
C GLU A 18 30.51 49.35 2.97
N GLN A 19 30.18 50.33 3.82
CA GLN A 19 29.00 50.42 4.67
C GLN A 19 27.82 51.08 3.93
N SER A 20 26.58 50.64 4.18
CA SER A 20 25.43 51.55 4.20
C SER A 20 24.30 51.02 5.08
N SER A 21 23.93 51.86 6.04
CA SER A 21 23.04 51.65 7.19
C SER A 21 21.55 51.58 6.82
N ILE A 22 20.84 50.64 7.44
CA ILE A 22 19.37 50.51 7.34
C ILE A 22 18.70 51.47 8.32
N CYS A 23 17.83 52.33 7.78
CA CYS A 23 17.11 53.37 8.51
C CYS A 23 16.02 52.80 9.44
N THR A 24 16.20 53.01 10.74
CA THR A 24 15.31 52.56 11.84
C THR A 24 13.90 53.21 11.82
N ARG A 25 13.67 54.26 11.04
CA ARG A 25 12.32 54.82 10.82
C ARG A 25 11.42 53.95 9.92
N CYS A 26 11.98 53.06 9.10
CA CYS A 26 11.19 52.18 8.23
C CYS A 26 10.67 50.94 8.96
N VAL A 27 11.40 50.44 9.96
CA VAL A 27 11.00 49.27 10.77
C VAL A 27 9.83 49.61 11.72
N ARG A 28 9.74 50.87 12.19
CA ARG A 28 8.66 51.31 13.09
C ARG A 28 7.29 51.49 12.41
N LYS A 29 7.23 51.50 11.07
CA LYS A 29 5.97 51.66 10.30
C LYS A 29 5.26 50.35 9.92
N LEU A 30 5.89 49.19 10.14
CA LEU A 30 5.28 47.88 9.88
C LEU A 30 4.69 47.20 11.12
N GLY A 31 4.83 47.80 12.30
CA GLY A 31 4.40 47.23 13.58
C GLY A 31 3.01 47.63 14.10
N GLU A 32 2.30 48.53 13.42
CA GLU A 32 1.00 49.03 13.90
C GLU A 32 -0.06 48.95 12.81
N LYS A 33 -0.83 47.84 12.80
CA LYS A 33 -2.26 47.78 12.47
C LYS A 33 -2.73 46.32 12.39
N GLN A 34 -3.29 45.81 13.48
CA GLN A 34 -4.61 45.13 13.52
C GLN A 34 -4.85 44.55 14.91
N THR A 35 -5.16 45.42 15.86
CA THR A 35 -5.96 45.08 17.04
C THR A 35 -7.40 45.44 16.72
N PHE A 36 -8.26 44.44 16.54
CA PHE A 36 -9.70 44.63 16.61
C PHE A 36 -10.28 43.69 17.67
N THR A 37 -10.33 44.23 18.89
CA THR A 37 -11.36 44.08 19.92
C THR A 37 -12.27 42.85 19.85
N GLN A 38 -12.06 41.94 20.81
CA GLN A 38 -13.08 41.08 21.38
C GLN A 38 -14.22 41.95 21.96
N ARG A 39 -15.47 41.72 21.52
CA ARG A 39 -16.66 42.05 22.30
C ARG A 39 -17.37 40.75 22.65
N LEU A 40 -17.34 40.44 23.94
CA LEU A 40 -18.31 39.58 24.61
C LEU A 40 -19.69 40.25 24.51
N ALA A 41 -20.68 39.53 23.99
CA ALA A 41 -22.08 39.88 24.13
C ALA A 41 -22.85 38.63 24.58
N THR A 42 -23.48 38.80 25.73
CA THR A 42 -24.30 37.86 26.49
C THR A 42 -25.62 37.52 25.81
N SER A 43 -26.14 36.36 26.18
CA SER A 43 -27.42 35.75 25.82
C SER A 43 -28.63 36.68 25.88
N ALA A 44 -29.52 36.59 24.87
CA ALA A 44 -30.94 36.84 25.04
C ALA A 44 -31.76 35.98 24.07
N THR A 45 -32.60 35.13 24.65
CA THR A 45 -33.63 34.30 24.03
C THR A 45 -34.68 35.14 23.30
N ALA A 46 -34.97 34.79 22.05
CA ALA A 46 -36.26 35.10 21.42
C ALA A 46 -36.68 33.98 20.46
N ARG A 47 -37.76 33.28 20.81
CA ARG A 47 -38.50 32.38 19.93
C ARG A 47 -39.20 33.21 18.85
N ARG A 48 -39.16 32.78 17.58
CA ARG A 48 -40.35 32.33 16.82
C ARG A 48 -40.10 32.16 15.31
N HIS A 49 -40.88 31.20 14.80
CA HIS A 49 -41.36 30.96 13.44
C HIS A 49 -40.47 30.31 12.37
N ILE A 50 -40.79 29.03 12.21
CA ILE A 50 -40.66 28.12 11.07
C ILE A 50 -41.13 28.81 9.77
N SER A 51 -40.27 28.78 8.74
CA SER A 51 -40.70 28.56 7.36
C SER A 51 -39.59 27.84 6.60
N GLY A 52 -39.99 26.79 5.88
CA GLY A 52 -39.10 25.77 5.31
C GLY A 52 -38.23 26.29 4.18
N SER A 53 -36.92 26.12 4.35
CA SER A 53 -35.94 26.11 3.26
C SER A 53 -35.03 24.91 3.46
N ARG A 54 -35.04 24.03 2.47
CA ARG A 54 -34.38 22.72 2.42
C ARG A 54 -32.87 22.93 2.34
N THR A 55 -32.22 23.16 3.48
CA THR A 55 -30.76 23.25 3.57
C THR A 55 -30.16 21.85 3.50
N VAL A 56 -29.38 21.61 2.46
CA VAL A 56 -28.52 20.43 2.34
C VAL A 56 -27.54 20.47 3.51
N ARG A 57 -27.75 19.59 4.48
CA ARG A 57 -26.89 19.41 5.65
C ARG A 57 -25.56 18.82 5.15
N GLN A 58 -24.59 19.67 4.84
CA GLN A 58 -23.20 19.25 4.67
C GLN A 58 -22.70 18.79 6.05
N THR A 59 -22.76 17.49 6.28
CA THR A 59 -22.03 16.87 7.39
C THR A 59 -20.54 17.10 7.16
N ALA A 60 -19.93 17.93 8.00
CA ALA A 60 -18.48 18.03 8.10
C ALA A 60 -17.92 16.63 8.41
N GLN A 61 -17.32 15.98 7.41
CA GLN A 61 -16.57 14.75 7.64
C GLN A 61 -15.30 15.14 8.38
N GLU A 62 -15.26 14.89 9.69
CA GLU A 62 -14.02 14.88 10.46
C GLU A 62 -13.09 13.77 9.93
N LEU A 63 -11.78 13.98 10.03
CA LEU A 63 -10.78 12.97 9.72
C LEU A 63 -10.84 11.89 10.81
N ASP A 64 -11.77 10.94 10.65
CA ASP A 64 -11.96 9.82 11.58
C ASP A 64 -10.81 8.80 11.45
N GLY A 65 -10.37 8.24 12.59
CA GLY A 65 -9.36 7.17 12.68
C GLY A 65 -9.77 5.89 11.95
N ARG A 66 -11.06 5.74 11.60
CA ARG A 66 -11.58 4.72 10.68
C ARG A 66 -10.98 4.79 9.27
N TYR A 67 -10.30 5.88 8.92
CA TYR A 67 -9.58 6.01 7.64
C TYR A 67 -8.47 4.96 7.43
N PHE A 68 -7.86 4.50 8.52
CA PHE A 68 -6.81 3.46 8.51
C PHE A 68 -7.37 2.03 8.53
N LEU A 69 -8.61 1.86 8.99
CA LEU A 69 -9.28 0.56 9.16
C LEU A 69 -10.62 0.55 8.42
N ALA A 70 -10.59 0.50 7.08
CA ALA A 70 -11.82 0.25 6.32
C ALA A 70 -11.53 -0.35 4.95
N ASN A 71 -11.43 -1.69 4.92
CA ASN A 71 -11.86 -2.49 3.78
C ASN A 71 -13.13 -3.24 4.21
N GLY A 72 -14.31 -2.70 3.89
CA GLY A 72 -15.55 -3.48 3.70
C GLY A 72 -16.09 -4.35 4.83
N PHE A 73 -15.67 -4.20 6.09
CA PHE A 73 -16.20 -5.01 7.19
C PHE A 73 -17.69 -4.73 7.45
N GLU A 74 -18.11 -3.46 7.42
CA GLU A 74 -19.51 -3.06 7.68
C GLU A 74 -20.47 -3.38 6.52
N SER A 75 -20.03 -3.27 5.26
CA SER A 75 -20.93 -3.47 4.11
C SER A 75 -21.36 -4.92 3.92
N ARG A 76 -20.56 -5.89 4.40
CA ARG A 76 -20.94 -7.32 4.40
C ARG A 76 -21.81 -7.70 5.61
N ILE A 77 -21.59 -7.13 6.80
CA ILE A 77 -22.47 -7.40 7.95
C ILE A 77 -23.84 -6.75 7.74
N ALA A 78 -23.90 -5.54 7.17
CA ALA A 78 -25.16 -4.90 6.79
C ALA A 78 -25.94 -5.71 5.74
N GLY A 79 -25.25 -6.22 4.70
CA GLY A 79 -25.84 -7.07 3.67
C GLY A 79 -26.31 -8.45 4.17
N ILE A 80 -25.61 -9.01 5.17
CA ILE A 80 -26.06 -10.24 5.85
C ILE A 80 -27.29 -9.93 6.71
N ARG A 81 -27.30 -8.82 7.45
CA ARG A 81 -28.46 -8.44 8.28
C ARG A 81 -29.73 -8.19 7.46
N THR A 82 -29.62 -7.57 6.29
CA THR A 82 -30.77 -7.32 5.39
C THR A 82 -31.30 -8.60 4.74
N ASN A 83 -30.41 -9.52 4.34
CA ASN A 83 -30.83 -10.80 3.75
C ASN A 83 -31.53 -11.71 4.78
N TRP A 84 -31.14 -11.63 6.06
CA TRP A 84 -31.81 -12.35 7.15
C TRP A 84 -33.17 -11.75 7.52
N THR A 85 -33.40 -10.45 7.32
CA THR A 85 -34.72 -9.84 7.56
C THR A 85 -35.71 -10.01 6.40
N GLU A 86 -35.22 -10.11 5.15
CA GLU A 86 -36.08 -10.43 3.99
C GLU A 86 -36.46 -11.91 3.94
N ALA A 87 -35.53 -12.82 4.29
CA ALA A 87 -35.84 -14.26 4.38
C ALA A 87 -36.91 -14.56 5.46
N ARG A 88 -37.05 -13.71 6.49
CA ARG A 88 -38.06 -13.85 7.55
C ARG A 88 -39.43 -13.29 7.18
N LYS A 89 -39.53 -12.45 6.14
CA LYS A 89 -40.81 -11.90 5.65
C LYS A 89 -41.46 -12.74 4.54
N VAL A 90 -40.71 -13.62 3.88
CA VAL A 90 -41.22 -14.49 2.81
C VAL A 90 -41.83 -15.80 3.35
N GLN A 91 -41.69 -16.10 4.65
CA GLN A 91 -42.15 -17.35 5.25
C GLN A 91 -43.45 -17.24 6.07
N THR A 92 -44.09 -16.07 6.15
CA THR A 92 -45.32 -15.87 6.94
C THR A 92 -46.60 -15.56 6.15
N ASP A 93 -46.58 -15.50 4.82
CA ASP A 93 -47.79 -15.26 4.00
C ASP A 93 -48.06 -16.36 2.97
N LYS A 94 -48.22 -17.60 3.44
CA LYS A 94 -48.76 -18.71 2.62
C LYS A 94 -49.83 -19.50 3.37
N THR A 95 -50.96 -18.88 3.64
CA THR A 95 -52.25 -19.57 3.83
C THR A 95 -53.40 -18.64 3.43
N ALA A 96 -53.81 -18.67 2.16
CA ALA A 96 -55.19 -18.54 1.70
C ALA A 96 -55.25 -18.32 0.18
N ALA A 97 -56.05 -19.14 -0.49
CA ALA A 97 -56.60 -18.95 -1.84
C ALA A 97 -58.07 -19.41 -1.79
N PRO A 98 -58.94 -19.21 -2.81
CA PRO A 98 -58.87 -18.33 -3.99
C PRO A 98 -60.19 -17.54 -4.25
N ALA A 99 -60.20 -16.62 -5.24
CA ALA A 99 -61.40 -16.33 -6.04
C ALA A 99 -61.06 -15.73 -7.42
N LYS A 100 -61.82 -16.19 -8.43
CA LYS A 100 -61.70 -15.94 -9.87
C LYS A 100 -62.27 -14.58 -10.31
N SER A 101 -61.77 -14.03 -11.42
CA SER A 101 -62.64 -13.55 -12.52
C SER A 101 -61.83 -13.28 -13.80
N VAL A 102 -62.55 -13.38 -14.93
CA VAL A 102 -62.12 -13.53 -16.33
C VAL A 102 -62.63 -12.34 -17.15
N SER A 103 -61.85 -11.86 -18.13
CA SER A 103 -62.28 -11.21 -19.40
C SER A 103 -61.02 -10.84 -20.22
N ILE A 104 -60.70 -11.41 -21.40
CA ILE A 104 -61.30 -11.42 -22.77
C ILE A 104 -60.92 -10.20 -23.65
N GLU A 105 -60.14 -10.51 -24.71
CA GLU A 105 -60.00 -9.93 -26.08
C GLU A 105 -59.67 -8.43 -26.28
N THR A 106 -59.02 -7.95 -27.35
CA THR A 106 -59.05 -8.38 -28.78
C THR A 106 -57.81 -7.87 -29.55
N LYS A 107 -57.31 -8.68 -30.48
CA LYS A 107 -56.40 -8.30 -31.58
C LYS A 107 -57.21 -7.79 -32.76
N THR A 108 -56.80 -6.70 -33.42
CA THR A 108 -57.25 -6.40 -34.78
C THR A 108 -56.09 -5.93 -35.65
N THR A 109 -55.93 -6.63 -36.77
CA THR A 109 -55.04 -6.35 -37.89
C THR A 109 -55.90 -5.85 -39.05
N THR A 110 -55.52 -4.75 -39.70
CA THR A 110 -55.99 -4.46 -41.07
C THR A 110 -54.90 -3.75 -41.89
N THR A 111 -54.61 -4.35 -43.03
CA THR A 111 -53.76 -3.91 -44.16
C THR A 111 -54.50 -2.96 -45.10
N THR A 112 -53.80 -1.95 -45.67
CA THR A 112 -53.98 -1.53 -47.09
C THR A 112 -52.85 -0.62 -47.61
N THR A 113 -52.27 -1.06 -48.74
CA THR A 113 -51.81 -0.36 -49.98
C THR A 113 -50.83 0.84 -50.03
N THR A 114 -49.94 0.66 -50.99
CA THR A 114 -48.88 1.46 -51.66
C THR A 114 -49.26 2.88 -52.08
N ASP A 115 -48.33 3.85 -51.95
CA ASP A 115 -47.89 4.68 -53.08
C ASP A 115 -46.54 5.40 -52.82
N GLN A 116 -45.75 5.58 -53.86
CA GLN A 116 -44.43 6.24 -53.84
C GLN A 116 -44.55 7.73 -54.18
N THR A 117 -43.93 8.60 -53.37
CA THR A 117 -43.44 9.92 -53.83
C THR A 117 -42.14 10.30 -53.12
N LEU A 118 -41.15 10.68 -53.93
CA LEU A 118 -39.91 11.32 -53.52
C LEU A 118 -40.24 12.70 -52.90
N ASP A 119 -39.72 12.96 -51.71
CA ASP A 119 -39.41 14.32 -51.27
C ASP A 119 -38.28 14.30 -50.22
N THR A 120 -37.25 15.11 -50.46
CA THR A 120 -36.13 15.30 -49.53
C THR A 120 -36.44 16.54 -48.68
N PRO A 121 -36.32 16.48 -47.33
CA PRO A 121 -35.60 17.57 -46.67
C PRO A 121 -34.87 17.24 -45.36
N SER A 122 -33.68 17.85 -45.24
CA SER A 122 -33.00 18.37 -44.04
C SER A 122 -32.39 17.41 -42.99
N PRO A 123 -31.21 17.75 -42.41
CA PRO A 123 -30.47 16.87 -41.50
C PRO A 123 -31.05 16.95 -40.09
N ARG A 124 -31.67 15.87 -39.62
CA ARG A 124 -32.05 15.72 -38.21
C ARG A 124 -30.79 15.63 -37.33
N PRO A 125 -30.77 16.25 -36.14
CA PRO A 125 -29.62 16.20 -35.26
C PRO A 125 -29.38 14.74 -34.86
N ARG A 126 -28.14 14.31 -35.06
CA ARG A 126 -27.60 12.98 -34.78
C ARG A 126 -27.99 12.58 -33.36
N ARG A 127 -29.08 11.81 -33.21
CA ARG A 127 -29.49 11.21 -31.93
C ARG A 127 -28.33 10.34 -31.49
N ARG A 128 -27.56 10.85 -30.52
CA ARG A 128 -26.45 10.17 -29.87
C ARG A 128 -26.99 8.83 -29.42
N ARG A 129 -26.61 7.78 -30.16
CA ARG A 129 -26.85 6.39 -29.79
C ARG A 129 -26.14 6.22 -28.46
N GLN A 130 -26.87 6.37 -27.36
CA GLN A 130 -26.39 5.94 -26.06
C GLN A 130 -26.14 4.46 -26.23
N SER A 131 -24.87 4.08 -26.30
CA SER A 131 -24.47 2.71 -26.10
C SER A 131 -24.86 2.38 -24.66
N GLY A 132 -26.05 1.82 -24.49
CA GLY A 132 -26.44 1.09 -23.30
C GLY A 132 -25.54 -0.13 -23.21
N THR A 133 -24.31 0.09 -22.75
CA THR A 133 -23.54 -0.96 -22.12
C THR A 133 -24.06 -1.04 -20.71
N ASP A 134 -25.07 -1.89 -20.49
CA ASP A 134 -25.32 -2.53 -19.19
C ASP A 134 -24.19 -3.54 -18.89
N GLY A 135 -22.95 -3.09 -19.11
CA GLY A 135 -21.77 -3.74 -18.59
C GLY A 135 -21.71 -3.34 -17.14
N ILE A 136 -22.06 -4.28 -16.26
CA ILE A 136 -21.69 -4.23 -14.85
C ILE A 136 -20.15 -4.23 -14.83
N VAL A 137 -19.54 -3.05 -15.03
CA VAL A 137 -18.19 -2.76 -14.55
C VAL A 137 -18.42 -2.35 -13.11
N PRO A 138 -18.15 -3.22 -12.13
CA PRO A 138 -18.32 -2.85 -10.74
C PRO A 138 -17.37 -1.68 -10.52
N GLU A 139 -17.93 -0.51 -10.21
CA GLU A 139 -17.15 0.69 -9.90
C GLU A 139 -16.22 0.33 -8.74
N LEU A 140 -14.92 0.24 -9.04
CA LEU A 140 -13.94 -0.13 -8.03
C LEU A 140 -13.93 0.97 -6.96
N PRO A 141 -13.86 0.61 -5.66
CA PRO A 141 -13.81 1.59 -4.59
C PRO A 141 -12.73 2.63 -4.86
N GLN A 142 -13.09 3.90 -4.70
CA GLN A 142 -12.20 5.03 -4.93
C GLN A 142 -10.95 4.91 -4.03
N ASP A 143 -9.76 5.13 -4.60
CA ASP A 143 -8.51 4.95 -3.84
C ASP A 143 -8.33 6.04 -2.76
N ALA A 144 -7.62 5.73 -1.68
CA ALA A 144 -7.51 6.63 -0.52
C ALA A 144 -6.91 8.01 -0.89
N SER A 145 -5.97 8.01 -1.83
CA SER A 145 -5.34 9.23 -2.37
C SER A 145 -6.35 10.11 -3.09
N SER A 146 -7.24 9.53 -3.91
CA SER A 146 -8.29 10.30 -4.58
C SER A 146 -9.39 10.75 -3.62
N ALA A 147 -9.69 10.01 -2.55
CA ALA A 147 -10.58 10.48 -1.48
C ALA A 147 -9.99 11.69 -0.72
N LEU A 148 -8.70 11.66 -0.37
CA LEU A 148 -8.01 12.82 0.19
C LEU A 148 -7.97 14.00 -0.78
N SER A 149 -7.82 13.72 -2.07
CA SER A 149 -7.87 14.74 -3.12
C SER A 149 -9.25 15.36 -3.26
N SER A 150 -10.34 14.60 -3.11
CA SER A 150 -11.70 15.17 -3.08
C SER A 150 -11.93 16.03 -1.85
N ILE A 151 -11.47 15.59 -0.67
CA ILE A 151 -11.54 16.38 0.58
C ILE A 151 -10.76 17.69 0.44
N ALA A 152 -9.54 17.63 -0.11
CA ALA A 152 -8.71 18.79 -0.36
C ALA A 152 -9.40 19.77 -1.32
N ALA A 153 -10.03 19.26 -2.39
CA ALA A 153 -10.73 20.09 -3.36
C ALA A 153 -12.00 20.76 -2.80
N SER A 154 -12.69 20.12 -1.85
CA SER A 154 -13.85 20.72 -1.17
C SER A 154 -13.48 21.81 -0.15
N ALA A 155 -12.22 21.87 0.27
CA ALA A 155 -11.76 22.85 1.24
C ALA A 155 -11.33 24.18 0.56
N ALA A 156 -11.44 25.29 1.31
CA ALA A 156 -11.07 26.61 0.83
C ALA A 156 -9.62 26.64 0.29
N PRO A 157 -9.35 27.41 -0.79
CA PRO A 157 -8.08 27.35 -1.54
C PRO A 157 -6.82 27.64 -0.71
N LEU A 158 -6.94 28.46 0.34
CA LEU A 158 -5.83 28.80 1.24
C LEU A 158 -5.87 28.03 2.58
N SER A 159 -6.80 27.09 2.74
CA SER A 159 -6.95 26.35 4.00
C SER A 159 -5.74 25.46 4.28
N PHE A 160 -5.24 25.50 5.52
CA PHE A 160 -4.23 24.54 6.00
C PHE A 160 -4.68 23.09 5.79
N ARG A 161 -5.95 22.80 6.06
CA ARG A 161 -6.56 21.48 5.86
C ARG A 161 -6.46 21.00 4.40
N ARG A 162 -6.67 21.91 3.43
CA ARG A 162 -6.50 21.61 2.00
C ARG A 162 -5.05 21.23 1.70
N ARG A 163 -4.08 22.03 2.17
CA ARG A 163 -2.65 21.78 1.95
C ARG A 163 -2.25 20.43 2.55
N MET A 164 -2.55 20.19 3.82
CA MET A 164 -2.23 18.93 4.51
C MET A 164 -2.85 17.71 3.82
N ALA A 165 -4.14 17.76 3.49
CA ALA A 165 -4.80 16.67 2.75
C ALA A 165 -4.19 16.45 1.35
N THR A 166 -3.76 17.51 0.67
CA THR A 166 -3.11 17.41 -0.65
C THR A 166 -1.75 16.73 -0.55
N TYR A 167 -0.90 17.12 0.40
CA TYR A 167 0.41 16.50 0.59
C TYR A 167 0.31 15.06 1.13
N LEU A 168 -0.64 14.79 2.05
CA LEU A 168 -0.93 13.42 2.48
C LEU A 168 -1.45 12.56 1.32
N ALA A 169 -2.22 13.12 0.39
CA ALA A 169 -2.65 12.38 -0.79
C ALA A 169 -1.47 11.96 -1.69
N LEU A 170 -0.40 12.76 -1.76
CA LEU A 170 0.81 12.44 -2.53
C LEU A 170 1.55 11.22 -1.95
N THR A 171 1.54 11.03 -0.64
CA THR A 171 2.28 9.94 0.01
C THR A 171 1.65 8.55 -0.18
N LYS A 172 0.36 8.48 -0.57
CA LYS A 172 -0.46 7.26 -0.61
C LYS A 172 -0.44 6.50 0.73
N PRO A 173 -1.07 7.04 1.79
CA PRO A 173 -0.88 6.58 3.17
C PRO A 173 -1.23 5.10 3.40
N ARG A 174 -2.28 4.57 2.74
CA ARG A 174 -2.64 3.14 2.88
C ARG A 174 -1.57 2.21 2.32
N LEU A 175 -0.99 2.57 1.18
CA LEU A 175 0.10 1.80 0.59
C LEU A 175 1.35 1.92 1.46
N ALA A 176 1.68 3.14 1.90
CA ALA A 176 2.82 3.39 2.76
C ALA A 176 2.73 2.61 4.09
N PHE A 177 1.55 2.58 4.71
CA PHE A 177 1.29 1.81 5.92
C PHE A 177 1.54 0.31 5.73
N LEU A 178 1.03 -0.28 4.64
CA LEU A 178 1.27 -1.70 4.35
C LEU A 178 2.76 -2.01 4.18
N VAL A 179 3.50 -1.16 3.47
CA VAL A 179 4.94 -1.34 3.28
C VAL A 179 5.68 -1.23 4.61
N VAL A 180 5.39 -0.19 5.41
CA VAL A 180 5.97 -0.02 6.75
C VAL A 180 5.67 -1.23 7.63
N LEU A 181 4.44 -1.76 7.59
CA LEU A 181 4.05 -2.95 8.35
C LEU A 181 4.89 -4.17 7.95
N THR A 182 5.11 -4.39 6.64
CA THR A 182 5.95 -5.50 6.18
C THR A 182 7.43 -5.34 6.56
N THR A 183 7.93 -4.10 6.58
CA THR A 183 9.27 -3.77 7.10
C THR A 183 9.37 -4.05 8.60
N THR A 184 8.38 -3.61 9.40
CA THR A 184 8.39 -3.86 10.85
C THR A 184 8.20 -5.33 11.19
N ALA A 185 7.38 -6.07 10.43
CA ALA A 185 7.22 -7.51 10.64
C ALA A 185 8.55 -8.24 10.44
N SER A 186 9.32 -7.87 9.41
CA SER A 186 10.66 -8.43 9.18
C SER A 186 11.63 -8.11 10.31
N TYR A 187 11.63 -6.86 10.78
CA TYR A 187 12.42 -6.44 11.95
C TYR A 187 12.09 -7.27 13.19
N SER A 188 10.81 -7.48 13.48
CA SER A 188 10.36 -8.28 14.63
C SER A 188 10.64 -9.78 14.51
N LEU A 189 10.75 -10.32 13.30
CA LEU A 189 11.05 -11.74 13.05
C LEU A 189 12.53 -12.09 13.15
N TYR A 190 13.43 -11.11 13.23
CA TYR A 190 14.86 -11.35 13.37
C TYR A 190 15.17 -12.26 14.60
N PRO A 191 15.99 -13.30 14.44
CA PRO A 191 16.37 -14.20 15.54
C PRO A 191 17.37 -13.51 16.47
N VAL A 192 17.04 -13.41 17.75
CA VAL A 192 17.89 -12.77 18.77
C VAL A 192 18.66 -13.85 19.53
N PRO A 193 20.00 -13.73 19.70
CA PRO A 193 20.77 -14.66 20.52
C PRO A 193 20.32 -14.65 21.98
N SER A 194 20.19 -15.84 22.59
CA SER A 194 19.71 -16.03 23.97
C SER A 194 20.58 -15.36 25.04
N LEU A 195 21.89 -15.23 24.80
CA LEU A 195 22.85 -14.61 25.73
C LEU A 195 22.63 -13.10 25.95
N LEU A 196 21.96 -12.42 25.01
CA LEU A 196 21.62 -10.99 25.08
C LEU A 196 20.13 -10.76 25.30
N SER A 197 19.35 -11.84 25.45
CA SER A 197 17.95 -11.78 25.86
C SER A 197 17.90 -11.62 27.37
N THR A 198 18.24 -10.43 27.86
CA THR A 198 18.13 -10.12 29.29
C THR A 198 16.71 -10.46 29.75
N ALA A 199 16.60 -11.24 30.82
CA ALA A 199 15.37 -11.84 31.35
C ALA A 199 14.22 -10.85 31.69
N ALA A 200 14.42 -9.54 31.49
CA ALA A 200 13.46 -8.50 31.82
C ALA A 200 12.64 -7.94 30.61
N THR A 201 12.85 -8.42 29.38
CA THR A 201 12.02 -8.02 28.23
C THR A 201 11.42 -9.23 27.52
N HIS A 202 10.23 -9.63 27.96
CA HIS A 202 9.41 -10.64 27.30
C HIS A 202 8.89 -10.10 25.95
N THR A 203 9.33 -10.70 24.84
CA THR A 203 8.86 -10.54 23.43
C THR A 203 9.38 -9.33 22.61
N PRO A 204 9.48 -9.46 21.25
CA PRO A 204 10.61 -8.93 20.48
C PRO A 204 10.39 -7.49 20.04
N SER A 205 11.09 -6.56 20.68
CA SER A 205 11.31 -5.24 20.12
C SER A 205 12.69 -4.77 20.51
N LEU A 206 13.67 -5.25 19.75
CA LEU A 206 14.84 -4.46 19.35
C LEU A 206 14.51 -2.95 19.43
N SER A 207 15.25 -2.18 20.23
CA SER A 207 15.15 -0.71 20.42
C SER A 207 13.92 -0.03 19.83
N SER A 208 12.95 0.35 20.67
CA SER A 208 11.75 1.12 20.26
C SER A 208 12.08 2.39 19.47
N LEU A 209 13.24 2.98 19.76
CA LEU A 209 13.77 4.15 19.07
C LEU A 209 14.22 3.83 17.64
N THR A 210 14.90 2.69 17.42
CA THR A 210 15.25 2.22 16.07
C THR A 210 13.99 1.93 15.26
N LEU A 211 12.98 1.30 15.87
CA LEU A 211 11.70 1.04 15.20
C LEU A 211 11.02 2.36 14.79
N LEU A 212 11.05 3.39 15.65
CA LEU A 212 10.54 4.73 15.33
C LEU A 212 11.27 5.34 14.13
N PHE A 213 12.60 5.29 14.10
CA PHE A 213 13.38 5.80 12.96
C PHE A 213 13.18 4.97 11.70
N LEU A 214 13.11 3.65 11.79
CA LEU A 214 12.83 2.75 10.68
C LEU A 214 11.46 3.06 10.06
N THR A 215 10.42 3.18 10.88
CA THR A 215 9.05 3.45 10.41
C THR A 215 8.91 4.84 9.79
N THR A 216 9.39 5.88 10.48
CA THR A 216 9.31 7.27 9.99
C THR A 216 10.19 7.53 8.77
N GLY A 217 11.42 7.00 8.76
CA GLY A 217 12.34 7.08 7.64
C GLY A 217 11.85 6.31 6.41
N THR A 218 11.35 5.08 6.59
CA THR A 218 10.74 4.29 5.51
C THR A 218 9.48 4.96 4.96
N PHE A 219 8.61 5.49 5.82
CA PHE A 219 7.44 6.24 5.38
C PHE A 219 7.81 7.47 4.52
N SER A 220 8.83 8.22 4.93
CA SER A 220 9.30 9.40 4.21
C SER A 220 9.95 9.05 2.85
N THR A 221 10.72 7.97 2.76
CA THR A 221 11.26 7.49 1.47
C THR A 221 10.15 6.99 0.53
N ILE A 222 9.11 6.34 1.06
CA ILE A 222 7.90 5.97 0.28
C ILE A 222 7.16 7.23 -0.21
N ALA A 223 7.05 8.26 0.63
CA ALA A 223 6.43 9.53 0.25
C ALA A 223 7.16 10.18 -0.94
N CYS A 224 8.50 10.16 -0.93
CA CYS A 224 9.32 10.57 -2.07
C CYS A 224 9.00 9.76 -3.33
N ALA A 225 9.11 8.43 -3.26
CA ALA A 225 8.90 7.52 -4.39
C ALA A 225 7.50 7.65 -5.00
N ASN A 226 6.45 7.75 -4.17
CA ASN A 226 5.08 7.93 -4.63
C ASN A 226 4.83 9.29 -5.27
N THR A 227 5.41 10.36 -4.71
CA THR A 227 5.28 11.71 -5.27
C THR A 227 5.97 11.79 -6.63
N LEU A 228 7.18 11.23 -6.77
CA LEU A 228 7.88 11.17 -8.06
C LEU A 228 7.11 10.33 -9.09
N ASN A 229 6.54 9.19 -8.70
CA ASN A 229 5.69 8.40 -9.60
C ASN A 229 4.50 9.22 -10.10
N MET A 230 3.80 9.97 -9.24
CA MET A 230 2.70 10.85 -9.67
C MET A 230 3.17 12.00 -10.57
N LEU A 231 4.39 12.50 -10.35
CA LEU A 231 4.99 13.55 -11.18
C LEU A 231 5.27 13.05 -12.59
N PHE A 232 5.89 11.86 -12.72
CA PHE A 232 6.25 11.27 -14.01
C PHE A 232 5.04 10.74 -14.79
N GLU A 233 3.98 10.32 -14.11
CA GLU A 233 2.82 9.67 -14.74
C GLU A 233 1.59 10.55 -14.88
N SER A 234 1.66 11.85 -14.53
CA SER A 234 0.51 12.77 -14.49
C SER A 234 -0.41 12.70 -15.73
N ASN A 235 0.16 12.72 -16.93
CA ASN A 235 -0.59 12.66 -18.19
C ASN A 235 -1.30 11.31 -18.43
N HIS A 236 -0.72 10.21 -17.93
CA HIS A 236 -1.28 8.87 -18.10
C HIS A 236 -2.30 8.57 -17.01
N ASP A 237 -2.02 9.03 -15.79
CA ASP A 237 -2.93 8.96 -14.66
C ASP A 237 -4.27 9.65 -14.98
N ALA A 238 -4.26 10.71 -15.80
CA ALA A 238 -5.47 11.40 -16.26
C ALA A 238 -6.42 10.52 -17.11
N LYS A 239 -5.88 9.48 -17.75
CA LYS A 239 -6.62 8.62 -18.69
C LYS A 239 -7.28 7.41 -18.02
N MET A 240 -6.95 7.09 -16.78
CA MET A 240 -7.51 5.93 -16.07
C MET A 240 -8.53 6.37 -15.00
N THR A 241 -9.62 5.60 -14.88
CA THR A 241 -10.74 5.91 -13.99
C THR A 241 -10.30 6.02 -12.53
N ARG A 242 -9.38 5.14 -12.12
CA ARG A 242 -8.85 5.07 -10.75
C ARG A 242 -7.94 6.26 -10.39
N THR A 243 -7.19 6.79 -11.34
CA THR A 243 -6.05 7.70 -11.05
C THR A 243 -6.29 9.13 -11.51
N ARG A 244 -7.33 9.39 -12.32
CA ARG A 244 -7.70 10.72 -12.79
C ARG A 244 -7.94 11.74 -11.67
N ASN A 245 -8.24 11.26 -10.47
CA ASN A 245 -8.54 12.08 -9.31
C ASN A 245 -7.32 12.40 -8.42
N ARG A 246 -6.10 12.03 -8.83
CA ARG A 246 -4.87 12.29 -8.07
C ARG A 246 -4.55 13.79 -7.97
N PRO A 247 -3.80 14.24 -6.94
CA PRO A 247 -3.54 15.66 -6.69
C PRO A 247 -2.90 16.42 -7.86
N LEU A 248 -1.90 15.82 -8.50
CA LEU A 248 -1.17 16.43 -9.61
C LEU A 248 -1.99 16.49 -10.90
N VAL A 249 -2.81 15.47 -11.17
CA VAL A 249 -3.72 15.44 -12.33
C VAL A 249 -4.77 16.55 -12.23
N ARG A 250 -5.28 16.78 -11.02
CA ARG A 250 -6.30 17.79 -10.73
C ARG A 250 -5.73 19.20 -10.55
N GLY A 251 -4.41 19.38 -10.62
CA GLY A 251 -3.76 20.67 -10.38
C GLY A 251 -3.91 21.19 -8.95
N LEU A 252 -4.11 20.31 -7.96
CA LEU A 252 -4.21 20.71 -6.54
C LEU A 252 -2.87 21.17 -5.95
N VAL A 253 -1.77 20.72 -6.54
CA VAL A 253 -0.38 21.09 -6.21
C VAL A 253 0.39 21.31 -7.50
N SER A 254 1.30 22.29 -7.52
CA SER A 254 2.15 22.53 -8.69
C SER A 254 3.23 21.46 -8.82
N SER A 255 3.65 21.15 -10.05
CA SER A 255 4.72 20.19 -10.31
C SER A 255 6.03 20.53 -9.60
N ARG A 256 6.35 21.82 -9.48
CA ARG A 256 7.53 22.30 -8.75
C ARG A 256 7.41 22.04 -7.25
N ALA A 257 6.26 22.34 -6.65
CA ALA A 257 6.04 22.10 -5.22
C ALA A 257 6.06 20.59 -4.90
N ALA A 258 5.47 19.77 -5.76
CA ALA A 258 5.54 18.32 -5.62
C ALA A 258 6.98 17.78 -5.75
N ALA A 259 7.78 18.31 -6.68
CA ALA A 259 9.19 17.92 -6.82
C ALA A 259 10.01 18.31 -5.58
N VAL A 260 9.85 19.53 -5.06
CA VAL A 260 10.53 19.97 -3.82
C VAL A 260 10.11 19.09 -2.64
N PHE A 261 8.81 18.78 -2.50
CA PHE A 261 8.33 17.88 -1.45
C PHE A 261 8.93 16.48 -1.58
N ALA A 262 9.00 15.93 -2.79
CA ALA A 262 9.60 14.62 -3.03
C ALA A 262 11.08 14.59 -2.61
N LEU A 263 11.87 15.57 -3.07
CA LEU A 263 13.29 15.66 -2.73
C LEU A 263 13.51 15.87 -1.22
N ALA A 264 12.71 16.73 -0.59
CA ALA A 264 12.76 16.94 0.85
C ALA A 264 12.41 15.67 1.63
N ALA A 265 11.31 14.99 1.26
CA ALA A 265 10.91 13.73 1.88
C ALA A 265 11.97 12.62 1.68
N GLY A 266 12.63 12.58 0.52
CA GLY A 266 13.71 11.65 0.23
C GLY A 266 14.95 11.92 1.08
N ALA A 267 15.39 13.18 1.16
CA ALA A 267 16.54 13.58 1.97
C ALA A 267 16.28 13.35 3.47
N VAL A 268 15.12 13.78 3.98
CA VAL A 268 14.73 13.57 5.38
C VAL A 268 14.59 12.09 5.69
N GLY A 269 13.92 11.31 4.83
CA GLY A 269 13.73 9.88 5.06
C GLY A 269 15.05 9.11 5.07
N THR A 270 15.93 9.39 4.11
CA THR A 270 17.27 8.77 4.04
C THR A 270 18.13 9.20 5.23
N GLY A 271 18.09 10.48 5.63
CA GLY A 271 18.82 10.97 6.79
C GLY A 271 18.35 10.33 8.10
N ILE A 272 17.04 10.18 8.30
CA ILE A 272 16.47 9.49 9.47
C ILE A 272 16.97 8.03 9.51
N LEU A 273 16.96 7.32 8.39
CA LEU A 273 17.46 5.94 8.34
C LEU A 273 18.97 5.86 8.58
N TRP A 274 19.73 6.83 8.06
CA TRP A 274 21.19 6.84 8.17
C TRP A 274 21.64 7.03 9.62
N TYR A 275 21.12 8.05 10.30
CA TYR A 275 21.52 8.37 11.66
C TYR A 275 20.76 7.57 12.72
N GLY A 276 19.54 7.13 12.42
CA GLY A 276 18.66 6.48 13.38
C GLY A 276 18.60 4.95 13.28
N VAL A 277 19.09 4.35 12.20
CA VAL A 277 19.02 2.90 11.98
C VAL A 277 20.38 2.33 11.60
N ASN A 278 20.81 2.52 10.36
CA ASN A 278 22.16 2.24 9.87
C ASN A 278 22.32 2.70 8.40
N PRO A 279 23.57 2.96 7.95
CA PRO A 279 23.87 3.32 6.58
C PRO A 279 23.32 2.33 5.53
N THR A 280 23.41 1.02 5.77
CA THR A 280 22.92 0.00 4.84
C THR A 280 21.42 0.15 4.55
N THR A 281 20.61 0.31 5.60
CA THR A 281 19.15 0.49 5.49
C THR A 281 18.80 1.79 4.78
N ALA A 282 19.53 2.87 5.06
CA ALA A 282 19.37 4.15 4.39
C ALA A 282 19.65 4.04 2.88
N MET A 283 20.72 3.35 2.51
CA MET A 283 21.08 3.11 1.11
C MET A 283 20.07 2.22 0.39
N LEU A 284 19.56 1.18 1.04
CA LEU A 284 18.46 0.38 0.50
C LEU A 284 17.21 1.24 0.27
N GLY A 285 16.84 2.09 1.22
CA GLY A 285 15.69 2.99 1.08
C GLY A 285 15.85 4.00 -0.07
N ALA A 286 17.01 4.64 -0.16
CA ALA A 286 17.32 5.59 -1.23
C ALA A 286 17.37 4.90 -2.61
N ALA A 287 18.07 3.76 -2.71
CA ALA A 287 18.13 2.96 -3.92
C ALA A 287 16.75 2.46 -4.34
N ASN A 288 15.88 2.08 -3.38
CA ASN A 288 14.52 1.65 -3.68
C ASN A 288 13.66 2.79 -4.22
N ALA A 289 13.81 4.01 -3.68
CA ALA A 289 13.10 5.18 -4.20
C ALA A 289 13.50 5.48 -5.66
N VAL A 290 14.81 5.40 -5.98
CA VAL A 290 15.33 5.56 -7.35
C VAL A 290 14.85 4.42 -8.25
N LEU A 291 14.95 3.16 -7.80
CA LEU A 291 14.49 1.99 -8.54
C LEU A 291 12.99 2.11 -8.88
N TYR A 292 12.18 2.55 -7.94
CA TYR A 292 10.74 2.75 -8.18
C TYR A 292 10.45 3.91 -9.14
N ALA A 293 10.98 5.10 -8.85
CA ALA A 293 10.64 6.30 -9.60
C ALA A 293 11.33 6.36 -10.97
N CYS A 294 12.62 6.05 -11.04
CA CYS A 294 13.43 6.28 -12.24
C CYS A 294 13.55 5.04 -13.15
N ILE A 295 13.38 3.82 -12.62
CA ILE A 295 13.52 2.59 -13.41
C ILE A 295 12.15 1.96 -13.64
N TYR A 296 11.45 1.55 -12.59
CA TYR A 296 10.16 0.87 -12.69
C TYR A 296 9.08 1.73 -13.35
N THR A 297 8.95 2.99 -12.94
CA THR A 297 7.91 3.89 -13.46
C THR A 297 7.95 4.06 -14.98
N PRO A 298 9.08 4.41 -15.62
CA PRO A 298 9.15 4.47 -17.08
C PRO A 298 9.04 3.08 -17.73
N LEU A 299 9.59 2.03 -17.10
CA LEU A 299 9.58 0.67 -17.65
C LEU A 299 8.16 0.12 -17.86
N LYS A 300 7.17 0.57 -17.08
CA LYS A 300 5.73 0.26 -17.30
C LYS A 300 5.24 0.54 -18.73
N ARG A 301 5.90 1.45 -19.46
CA ARG A 301 5.56 1.80 -20.86
C ARG A 301 6.42 1.08 -21.89
N ILE A 302 7.53 0.49 -21.49
CA ILE A 302 8.54 -0.04 -22.41
C ILE A 302 8.37 -1.55 -22.54
N HIS A 303 8.35 -2.28 -21.41
CA HIS A 303 8.43 -3.74 -21.42
C HIS A 303 7.59 -4.39 -20.29
N PRO A 304 6.98 -5.57 -20.51
CA PRO A 304 6.22 -6.30 -19.49
C PRO A 304 7.05 -6.74 -18.27
N VAL A 305 8.38 -6.75 -18.38
CA VAL A 305 9.31 -7.00 -17.25
C VAL A 305 9.15 -5.98 -16.11
N ASN A 306 8.48 -4.84 -16.35
CA ASN A 306 8.14 -3.87 -15.31
C ASN A 306 7.55 -4.53 -14.05
N THR A 307 6.74 -5.59 -14.18
CA THR A 307 6.09 -6.21 -13.03
C THR A 307 7.10 -6.93 -12.14
N TRP A 308 8.17 -7.51 -12.72
CA TRP A 308 9.25 -8.13 -11.96
C TRP A 308 10.12 -7.08 -11.27
N ILE A 309 10.47 -5.98 -11.95
CA ILE A 309 11.22 -4.88 -11.32
C ILE A 309 10.38 -4.24 -10.19
N GLY A 310 9.07 -4.08 -10.40
CA GLY A 310 8.15 -3.63 -9.35
C GLY A 310 8.07 -4.60 -8.17
N ALA A 311 8.18 -5.90 -8.42
CA ALA A 311 8.24 -6.90 -7.36
C ALA A 311 9.54 -6.81 -6.54
N ILE A 312 10.69 -6.49 -7.17
CA ILE A 312 11.94 -6.22 -6.46
C ILE A 312 11.76 -5.02 -5.52
N VAL A 313 11.15 -3.93 -5.99
CA VAL A 313 10.84 -2.76 -5.16
C VAL A 313 10.00 -3.12 -3.94
N GLY A 314 9.04 -4.05 -4.09
CA GLY A 314 8.22 -4.55 -3.00
C GLY A 314 8.93 -5.50 -2.03
N GLY A 315 10.02 -6.16 -2.45
CA GLY A 315 10.82 -7.06 -1.63
C GLY A 315 11.92 -6.37 -0.81
N ILE A 316 12.37 -5.18 -1.21
CA ILE A 316 13.39 -4.41 -0.48
C ILE A 316 12.94 -3.96 0.93
N PRO A 317 11.69 -3.50 1.17
CA PRO A 317 11.29 -3.05 2.50
C PRO A 317 11.38 -4.12 3.61
N PRO A 318 11.07 -5.41 3.37
CA PRO A 318 11.43 -6.48 4.31
C PRO A 318 12.93 -6.61 4.58
N LEU A 319 13.80 -6.47 3.57
CA LEU A 319 15.26 -6.47 3.78
C LEU A 319 15.70 -5.30 4.66
N MET A 320 15.15 -4.11 4.44
CA MET A 320 15.39 -2.94 5.29
C MET A 320 15.07 -3.25 6.76
N GLY A 321 13.96 -3.94 7.02
CA GLY A 321 13.59 -4.37 8.38
C GLY A 321 14.58 -5.36 8.98
N TRP A 322 15.06 -6.32 8.19
CA TRP A 322 16.04 -7.31 8.63
C TRP A 322 17.41 -6.66 8.93
N CYS A 323 17.89 -5.79 8.05
CA CYS A 323 19.15 -5.05 8.24
C CYS A 323 19.09 -4.09 9.43
N ALA A 324 17.93 -3.47 9.68
CA ALA A 324 17.72 -2.64 10.86
C ALA A 324 17.87 -3.45 12.16
N ALA A 325 17.38 -4.69 12.17
CA ALA A 325 17.50 -5.56 13.32
C ALA A 325 18.93 -6.09 13.49
N GLY A 326 19.53 -6.60 12.41
CA GLY A 326 20.89 -7.14 12.39
C GLY A 326 21.97 -6.13 12.77
N GLY A 327 21.78 -4.85 12.43
CA GLY A 327 22.75 -3.78 12.71
C GLY A 327 23.03 -3.57 14.20
N HIS A 328 22.13 -3.99 15.09
CA HIS A 328 22.34 -3.91 16.54
C HIS A 328 23.29 -5.00 17.07
N TYR A 329 23.46 -6.10 16.33
CA TYR A 329 24.20 -7.29 16.77
C TYR A 329 25.57 -7.44 16.14
N ILE A 330 25.86 -6.69 15.06
CA ILE A 330 27.18 -6.67 14.46
C ILE A 330 28.06 -5.76 15.32
N THR A 331 28.55 -6.32 16.44
CA THR A 331 29.56 -5.73 17.34
C THR A 331 30.99 -6.01 16.84
N SER A 332 31.15 -6.48 15.61
CA SER A 332 32.47 -6.68 15.01
C SER A 332 33.06 -5.31 14.68
N SER A 333 34.18 -4.97 15.33
CA SER A 333 35.15 -3.93 14.97
C SER A 333 34.67 -2.95 13.88
N SER A 334 34.24 -1.75 14.28
CA SER A 334 33.76 -0.65 13.41
C SER A 334 34.01 -0.90 11.92
N PRO A 335 32.97 -1.14 11.09
CA PRO A 335 33.15 -1.30 9.65
C PRO A 335 33.99 -0.13 9.14
N GLN A 336 35.20 -0.41 8.66
CA GLN A 336 36.09 0.65 8.13
C GLN A 336 35.53 1.22 6.82
N SER A 337 34.66 0.44 6.15
CA SER A 337 33.94 0.83 4.95
C SER A 337 32.45 0.49 5.04
N LEU A 338 31.64 1.30 4.36
CA LEU A 338 30.20 1.07 4.22
C LEU A 338 29.90 -0.23 3.44
N ALA A 339 30.79 -0.62 2.51
CA ALA A 339 30.65 -1.87 1.77
C ALA A 339 30.75 -3.10 2.69
N ASP A 340 31.58 -3.03 3.73
CA ASP A 340 31.77 -4.13 4.68
C ASP A 340 30.52 -4.31 5.53
N GLU A 341 29.94 -3.21 6.03
CA GLU A 341 28.66 -3.23 6.75
C GLU A 341 27.54 -3.82 5.89
N ALA A 342 27.41 -3.35 4.64
CA ALA A 342 26.42 -3.86 3.72
C ALA A 342 26.61 -5.36 3.45
N SER A 343 27.86 -5.81 3.29
CA SER A 343 28.17 -7.21 3.08
C SER A 343 27.80 -8.09 4.27
N ALA A 344 28.06 -7.62 5.48
CA ALA A 344 27.75 -8.34 6.72
C ALA A 344 26.24 -8.42 6.96
N LEU A 345 25.47 -7.37 6.64
CA LEU A 345 24.02 -7.35 6.83
C LEU A 345 23.24 -8.06 5.72
N LEU A 346 23.71 -7.99 4.47
CA LEU A 346 22.99 -8.51 3.31
C LEU A 346 23.48 -9.85 2.81
N PHE A 347 24.73 -10.25 3.06
CA PHE A 347 25.30 -11.46 2.47
C PHE A 347 25.87 -12.45 3.49
N SER A 348 25.71 -12.18 4.79
CA SER A 348 26.00 -13.15 5.85
C SER A 348 24.98 -14.31 5.86
N PRO A 349 25.34 -15.52 6.33
CA PRO A 349 24.37 -16.60 6.56
C PRO A 349 23.15 -16.18 7.40
N ALA A 350 23.33 -15.25 8.35
CA ALA A 350 22.25 -14.69 9.15
C ALA A 350 21.26 -13.82 8.35
N SER A 351 21.64 -13.36 7.15
CA SER A 351 20.77 -12.55 6.26
C SER A 351 19.73 -13.37 5.50
N ALA A 352 19.87 -14.71 5.48
CA ALA A 352 19.02 -15.60 4.69
C ALA A 352 17.52 -15.45 5.05
N GLY A 353 17.19 -15.24 6.32
CA GLY A 353 15.80 -14.98 6.74
C GLY A 353 15.22 -13.69 6.14
N GLY A 354 16.02 -12.63 6.06
CA GLY A 354 15.64 -11.37 5.42
C GLY A 354 15.36 -11.54 3.93
N TRP A 355 16.23 -12.27 3.22
CA TRP A 355 16.03 -12.60 1.80
C TRP A 355 14.82 -13.47 1.55
N LEU A 356 14.50 -14.40 2.45
CA LEU A 356 13.29 -15.22 2.34
C LEU A 356 12.02 -14.39 2.54
N LEU A 357 12.01 -13.45 3.49
CA LEU A 357 10.89 -12.50 3.65
C LEU A 357 10.77 -11.55 2.44
N ALA A 358 11.90 -11.10 1.90
CA ALA A 358 11.94 -10.32 0.66
C ALA A 358 11.38 -11.12 -0.53
N ALA A 359 11.78 -12.39 -0.64
CA ALA A 359 11.30 -13.32 -1.66
C ALA A 359 9.80 -13.63 -1.50
N LEU A 360 9.31 -13.73 -0.26
CA LEU A 360 7.88 -13.90 0.02
C LEU A 360 7.08 -12.71 -0.50
N LEU A 361 7.51 -11.47 -0.18
CA LEU A 361 6.87 -10.27 -0.68
C LEU A 361 6.97 -10.14 -2.20
N PHE A 362 8.14 -10.45 -2.77
CA PHE A 362 8.37 -10.49 -4.21
C PHE A 362 7.40 -11.45 -4.91
N ALA A 363 7.30 -12.69 -4.42
CA ALA A 363 6.40 -13.69 -4.98
C ALA A 363 4.93 -13.28 -4.81
N TRP A 364 4.58 -12.65 -3.69
CA TRP A 364 3.21 -12.23 -3.39
C TRP A 364 2.67 -11.15 -4.31
N GLN A 365 3.53 -10.28 -4.85
CA GLN A 365 3.09 -9.24 -5.79
C GLN A 365 2.40 -9.82 -7.02
N PHE A 366 2.83 -10.99 -7.52
CA PHE A 366 2.31 -11.54 -8.77
C PHE A 366 0.85 -11.97 -8.69
N PRO A 367 0.41 -12.89 -7.81
CA PRO A 367 -1.00 -13.24 -7.70
C PRO A 367 -1.86 -12.02 -7.33
N HIS A 368 -1.35 -11.09 -6.52
CA HIS A 368 -2.07 -9.87 -6.16
C HIS A 368 -2.28 -8.91 -7.35
N PHE A 369 -1.19 -8.50 -7.98
CA PHE A 369 -1.21 -7.51 -9.06
C PHE A 369 -1.85 -8.07 -10.34
N ASN A 370 -1.52 -9.31 -10.72
CA ASN A 370 -2.05 -9.91 -11.94
C ASN A 370 -3.57 -10.11 -11.87
N ALA A 371 -4.09 -10.40 -10.67
CA ALA A 371 -5.52 -10.47 -10.40
C ALA A 371 -6.18 -9.08 -10.41
N LEU A 372 -5.57 -8.10 -9.74
CA LEU A 372 -6.08 -6.73 -9.65
C LEU A 372 -6.13 -6.03 -11.02
N ALA A 373 -5.11 -6.23 -11.84
CA ALA A 373 -4.99 -5.56 -13.12
C ALA A 373 -5.89 -6.19 -14.21
N HIS A 374 -6.34 -7.44 -14.02
CA HIS A 374 -7.13 -8.17 -15.02
C HIS A 374 -8.43 -7.48 -15.44
N PRO A 375 -9.28 -6.98 -14.52
CA PRO A 375 -10.52 -6.31 -14.89
C PRO A 375 -10.29 -4.94 -15.55
N ILE A 376 -9.16 -4.28 -15.29
CA ILE A 376 -8.86 -2.92 -15.75
C ILE A 376 -7.78 -2.88 -16.84
N ARG A 377 -7.46 -4.02 -17.45
CA ARG A 377 -6.39 -4.14 -18.46
C ARG A 377 -6.61 -3.28 -19.71
N HIS A 378 -7.86 -2.98 -20.05
CA HIS A 378 -8.21 -2.10 -21.16
C HIS A 378 -7.87 -0.64 -20.86
N GLU A 379 -8.04 -0.20 -19.61
CA GLU A 379 -7.60 1.15 -19.19
C GLU A 379 -6.08 1.27 -19.24
N TYR A 380 -5.35 0.23 -18.81
CA TYR A 380 -3.89 0.20 -18.93
C TYR A 380 -3.44 0.33 -20.38
N PHE A 381 -4.07 -0.43 -21.29
CA PHE A 381 -3.76 -0.36 -22.71
C PHE A 381 -4.09 1.01 -23.30
N ALA A 382 -5.26 1.58 -22.98
CA ALA A 382 -5.68 2.90 -23.45
C ALA A 382 -4.79 4.04 -22.92
N ALA A 383 -4.25 3.90 -21.70
CA ALA A 383 -3.28 4.83 -21.13
C ALA A 383 -1.86 4.69 -21.74
N GLY A 384 -1.62 3.65 -22.55
CA GLY A 384 -0.32 3.41 -23.21
C GLY A 384 0.66 2.56 -22.39
N TYR A 385 0.18 1.81 -21.39
CA TYR A 385 1.01 0.89 -20.62
C TYR A 385 1.16 -0.47 -21.31
N ARG A 386 2.37 -1.04 -21.22
CA ARG A 386 2.73 -2.34 -21.80
C ARG A 386 2.80 -3.42 -20.71
N MET A 387 1.68 -3.62 -20.01
CA MET A 387 1.57 -4.59 -18.92
C MET A 387 1.36 -6.01 -19.45
N LEU A 388 1.90 -7.02 -18.76
CA LEU A 388 1.74 -8.42 -19.14
C LEU A 388 0.27 -8.82 -19.27
N VAL A 389 -0.59 -8.31 -18.38
CA VAL A 389 -2.03 -8.55 -18.39
C VAL A 389 -2.74 -8.06 -19.66
N SER A 390 -2.23 -7.01 -20.30
CA SER A 390 -2.81 -6.45 -21.53
C SER A 390 -2.20 -7.10 -22.77
N LEU A 391 -0.92 -7.47 -22.73
CA LEU A 391 -0.20 -8.06 -23.87
C LEU A 391 -0.48 -9.57 -24.02
N ASN A 392 -0.45 -10.30 -22.92
CA ASN A 392 -0.69 -11.74 -22.91
C ASN A 392 -1.43 -12.19 -21.63
N PRO A 393 -2.77 -12.10 -21.62
CA PRO A 393 -3.58 -12.46 -20.47
C PRO A 393 -3.40 -13.92 -20.00
N ARG A 394 -3.15 -14.85 -20.93
CA ARG A 394 -2.87 -16.26 -20.59
C ARG A 394 -1.58 -16.40 -19.81
N MET A 395 -0.49 -15.76 -20.26
CA MET A 395 0.77 -15.74 -19.53
C MET A 395 0.62 -15.05 -18.17
N ASN A 396 -0.15 -13.97 -18.08
CA ASN A 396 -0.45 -13.29 -16.82
C ASN A 396 -1.03 -14.25 -15.76
N THR A 397 -2.00 -15.09 -16.14
CA THR A 397 -2.58 -16.09 -15.23
C THR A 397 -1.59 -17.19 -14.84
N ARG A 398 -0.73 -17.61 -15.78
CA ARG A 398 0.31 -18.62 -15.53
C ARG A 398 1.38 -18.11 -14.56
N VAL A 399 1.80 -16.86 -14.72
CA VAL A 399 2.75 -16.20 -13.81
C VAL A 399 2.15 -16.10 -12.41
N ALA A 400 0.88 -15.71 -12.29
CA ALA A 400 0.19 -15.66 -11.00
C ALA A 400 0.24 -17.03 -10.29
N LEU A 401 -0.10 -18.12 -11.00
CA LEU A 401 -0.05 -19.48 -10.46
C LEU A 401 1.37 -19.91 -10.05
N ARG A 402 2.38 -19.67 -10.89
CA ARG A 402 3.78 -20.04 -10.60
C ARG A 402 4.29 -19.41 -9.30
N TYR A 403 4.01 -18.13 -9.10
CA TYR A 403 4.44 -17.42 -7.90
C TYR A 403 3.60 -17.76 -6.66
N SER A 404 2.31 -18.11 -6.81
CA SER A 404 1.55 -18.70 -5.71
C SER A 404 2.15 -20.04 -5.25
N LEU A 405 2.63 -20.87 -6.17
CA LEU A 405 3.31 -22.13 -5.84
C LEU A 405 4.71 -21.89 -5.25
N LEU A 406 5.42 -20.86 -5.69
CA LEU A 406 6.75 -20.52 -5.17
C LEU A 406 6.74 -20.16 -3.66
N MET A 407 5.60 -19.78 -3.10
CA MET A 407 5.53 -19.44 -1.68
C MET A 407 5.70 -20.63 -0.75
N PHE A 408 5.34 -21.84 -1.18
CA PHE A 408 5.52 -23.05 -0.37
C PHE A 408 7.00 -23.27 -0.01
N PRO A 409 7.94 -23.37 -0.98
CA PRO A 409 9.36 -23.52 -0.64
C PRO A 409 9.94 -22.30 0.08
N ILE A 410 9.42 -21.08 -0.13
CA ILE A 410 9.87 -19.90 0.63
C ILE A 410 9.49 -20.03 2.13
N CYS A 411 8.24 -20.40 2.42
CA CYS A 411 7.79 -20.62 3.81
C CYS A 411 8.54 -21.79 4.47
N ILE A 412 8.81 -22.86 3.74
CA ILE A 412 9.67 -23.96 4.21
C ILE A 412 11.09 -23.46 4.51
N GLY A 413 11.64 -22.60 3.63
CA GLY A 413 12.95 -21.97 3.83
C GLY A 413 13.01 -21.14 5.12
N LEU A 414 11.95 -20.44 5.49
CA LEU A 414 11.89 -19.68 6.74
C LEU A 414 12.02 -20.58 7.98
N SER A 415 11.43 -21.77 7.95
CA SER A 415 11.60 -22.75 9.01
C SER A 415 12.97 -23.42 8.97
N TYR A 416 13.52 -23.68 7.77
CA TYR A 416 14.86 -24.26 7.59
C TYR A 416 15.97 -23.36 8.15
N VAL A 417 15.88 -22.05 7.92
CA VAL A 417 16.83 -21.05 8.44
C VAL A 417 16.56 -20.72 9.92
N ASN A 418 15.63 -21.43 10.57
CA ASN A 418 15.29 -21.26 11.99
C ASN A 418 14.71 -19.86 12.35
N VAL A 419 14.08 -19.17 11.40
CA VAL A 419 13.32 -17.94 11.67
C VAL A 419 11.98 -18.29 12.34
N THR A 420 11.37 -19.40 11.91
CA THR A 420 10.10 -19.90 12.39
C THR A 420 10.18 -21.38 12.77
N ASP A 421 9.25 -21.84 13.61
CA ASP A 421 9.15 -23.25 13.99
C ASP A 421 8.66 -24.14 12.84
N ARG A 422 8.87 -25.46 12.95
CA ARG A 422 8.43 -26.45 11.95
C ARG A 422 6.92 -26.43 11.71
N TYR A 423 6.13 -26.09 12.73
CA TYR A 423 4.67 -25.98 12.63
C TYR A 423 4.21 -24.85 11.71
N PHE A 424 5.05 -23.82 11.51
CA PHE A 424 4.77 -22.75 10.55
C PHE A 424 4.60 -23.30 9.14
N VAL A 425 5.33 -24.36 8.76
CA VAL A 425 5.18 -24.98 7.44
C VAL A 425 3.76 -25.48 7.24
N VAL A 426 3.16 -26.11 8.25
CA VAL A 426 1.79 -26.65 8.16
C VAL A 426 0.77 -25.51 8.09
N THR A 427 0.86 -24.54 9.00
CA THR A 427 -0.11 -23.44 9.07
C THR A 427 -0.01 -22.51 7.86
N SER A 428 1.21 -22.17 7.41
CA SER A 428 1.41 -21.39 6.19
C SER A 428 1.01 -22.15 4.92
N SER A 429 1.19 -23.48 4.87
CA SER A 429 0.77 -24.29 3.72
C SER A 429 -0.74 -24.28 3.50
N ALA A 430 -1.55 -24.21 4.56
CA ALA A 430 -3.00 -24.07 4.42
C ALA A 430 -3.38 -22.74 3.73
N ILE A 431 -2.76 -21.63 4.14
CA ILE A 431 -3.00 -20.31 3.57
C ILE A 431 -2.43 -20.20 2.14
N ASN A 432 -1.23 -20.74 1.90
CA ASN A 432 -0.63 -20.84 0.57
C ASN A 432 -1.50 -21.71 -0.36
N GLY A 433 -2.06 -22.81 0.15
CA GLY A 433 -2.96 -23.71 -0.58
C GLY A 433 -4.24 -23.02 -1.03
N TRP A 434 -4.85 -22.21 -0.16
CA TRP A 434 -6.01 -21.41 -0.54
C TRP A 434 -5.70 -20.44 -1.68
N MET A 435 -4.59 -19.69 -1.59
CA MET A 435 -4.21 -18.77 -2.67
C MET A 435 -3.82 -19.51 -3.96
N ALA A 436 -3.10 -20.61 -3.86
CA ALA A 436 -2.72 -21.43 -5.02
C ALA A 436 -3.96 -22.03 -5.71
N TYR A 437 -4.98 -22.44 -4.95
CA TYR A 437 -6.25 -22.91 -5.49
C TYR A 437 -6.99 -21.80 -6.27
N GLU A 438 -7.09 -20.59 -5.72
CA GLU A 438 -7.69 -19.45 -6.44
C GLU A 438 -6.86 -19.06 -7.68
N ALA A 439 -5.52 -19.16 -7.59
CA ALA A 439 -4.64 -18.93 -8.74
C ALA A 439 -4.82 -20.00 -9.83
N PHE A 440 -5.03 -21.25 -9.44
CA PHE A 440 -5.34 -22.34 -10.36
C PHE A 440 -6.68 -22.12 -11.06
N ARG A 441 -7.72 -21.70 -10.33
CA ARG A 441 -9.02 -21.34 -10.92
C ARG A 441 -8.89 -20.20 -11.93
N PHE A 442 -8.10 -19.18 -11.60
CA PHE A 442 -7.82 -18.07 -12.51
C PHE A 442 -7.06 -18.53 -13.77
N TRP A 443 -6.05 -19.38 -13.61
CA TRP A 443 -5.32 -19.98 -14.73
C TRP A 443 -6.21 -20.87 -15.61
N ARG A 444 -7.05 -21.72 -15.01
CA ARG A 444 -8.02 -22.59 -15.70
C ARG A 444 -9.02 -21.78 -16.55
N SER A 445 -9.38 -20.58 -16.10
CA SER A 445 -10.25 -19.67 -16.86
C SER A 445 -9.60 -19.09 -18.12
N GLY A 446 -8.28 -19.24 -18.29
CA GLY A 446 -7.53 -18.79 -19.46
C GLY A 446 -7.32 -17.28 -19.55
N GLY A 447 -7.68 -16.50 -18.53
CA GLY A 447 -7.47 -15.05 -18.52
C GLY A 447 -8.24 -14.30 -19.62
N GLY A 448 -9.41 -14.79 -20.03
CA GLY A 448 -10.24 -14.15 -21.06
C GLY A 448 -11.09 -12.97 -20.55
N GLU A 449 -12.00 -12.52 -21.43
CA GLU A 449 -13.06 -11.53 -21.13
C GLU A 449 -14.30 -12.12 -20.47
N THR A 450 -14.39 -13.45 -20.40
CA THR A 450 -15.54 -14.15 -19.85
C THR A 450 -15.80 -13.72 -18.41
N LYS A 451 -17.08 -13.61 -18.04
CA LYS A 451 -17.53 -13.32 -16.66
C LYS A 451 -16.82 -14.21 -15.63
N THR A 452 -16.61 -15.49 -15.95
CA THR A 452 -15.87 -16.44 -15.11
C THR A 452 -14.41 -16.05 -14.87
N ALA A 453 -13.71 -15.51 -15.87
CA ALA A 453 -12.31 -15.07 -15.73
C ALA A 453 -12.20 -13.84 -14.83
N VAL A 454 -13.16 -12.90 -14.93
CA VAL A 454 -13.22 -11.73 -14.04
C VAL A 454 -13.55 -12.14 -12.60
N LEU A 455 -14.48 -13.07 -12.40
CA LEU A 455 -14.84 -13.58 -11.08
C LEU A 455 -13.68 -14.32 -10.40
N THR A 456 -12.98 -15.19 -11.13
CA THR A 456 -11.81 -15.92 -10.60
C THR A 456 -10.63 -14.99 -10.32
N ALA A 457 -10.39 -13.98 -11.16
CA ALA A 457 -9.41 -12.92 -10.86
C ALA A 457 -9.78 -12.19 -9.54
N ARG A 458 -11.05 -11.85 -9.33
CA ARG A 458 -11.49 -11.22 -8.07
C ARG A 458 -11.31 -12.15 -6.87
N GLY A 459 -11.55 -13.45 -7.03
CA GLY A 459 -11.30 -14.46 -6.01
C GLY A 459 -9.83 -14.48 -5.58
N LEU A 460 -8.92 -14.57 -6.56
CA LEU A 460 -7.47 -14.52 -6.33
C LEU A 460 -7.02 -13.20 -5.68
N PHE A 461 -7.57 -12.07 -6.13
CA PHE A 461 -7.26 -10.77 -5.51
C PHE A 461 -7.60 -10.77 -4.02
N TRP A 462 -8.79 -11.20 -3.62
CA TRP A 462 -9.17 -11.25 -2.21
C TRP A 462 -8.37 -12.28 -1.41
N ALA A 463 -8.09 -13.44 -1.99
CA ALA A 463 -7.20 -14.42 -1.36
C ALA A 463 -5.83 -13.81 -1.09
N SER A 464 -5.24 -13.09 -2.06
CA SER A 464 -3.94 -12.43 -1.87
C SER A 464 -3.96 -11.32 -0.81
N VAL A 465 -5.06 -10.56 -0.69
CA VAL A 465 -5.21 -9.50 0.32
C VAL A 465 -5.19 -10.06 1.74
N TRP A 466 -5.83 -11.21 1.97
CA TRP A 466 -5.83 -11.89 3.26
C TRP A 466 -4.58 -12.72 3.52
N HIS A 467 -4.00 -13.30 2.46
CA HIS A 467 -2.83 -14.17 2.52
C HIS A 467 -1.67 -13.50 3.24
N LEU A 468 -1.24 -12.30 2.81
CA LEU A 468 -0.03 -11.68 3.34
C LEU A 468 -0.13 -11.35 4.84
N PRO A 469 -1.19 -10.67 5.34
CA PRO A 469 -1.36 -10.46 6.77
C PRO A 469 -1.41 -11.77 7.56
N LEU A 470 -2.13 -12.78 7.08
CA LEU A 470 -2.25 -14.06 7.77
C LEU A 470 -0.90 -14.78 7.87
N VAL A 471 -0.15 -14.86 6.77
CA VAL A 471 1.17 -15.52 6.77
C VAL A 471 2.17 -14.78 7.65
N LEU A 472 2.17 -13.44 7.64
CA LEU A 472 3.05 -12.66 8.53
C LEU A 472 2.68 -12.82 10.00
N VAL A 473 1.37 -12.80 10.34
CA VAL A 473 0.91 -13.06 11.72
C VAL A 473 1.26 -14.48 12.16
N LEU A 474 1.07 -15.48 11.29
CA LEU A 474 1.48 -16.86 11.58
C LEU A 474 3.00 -16.98 11.74
N ALA A 475 3.80 -16.27 10.94
CA ALA A 475 5.24 -16.26 11.09
C ALA A 475 5.66 -15.68 12.45
N MET A 476 4.99 -14.60 12.89
CA MET A 476 5.23 -14.03 14.22
C MET A 476 4.77 -14.96 15.34
N ALA A 477 3.61 -15.61 15.19
CA ALA A 477 3.08 -16.56 16.16
C ALA A 477 3.97 -17.81 16.28
N HIS A 478 4.57 -18.26 15.18
CA HIS A 478 5.53 -19.38 15.16
C HIS A 478 6.98 -18.90 15.15
N LYS A 479 7.27 -17.71 15.70
CA LYS A 479 8.65 -17.25 15.85
C LYS A 479 9.40 -18.23 16.75
N LYS A 480 10.57 -18.69 16.28
CA LYS A 480 11.35 -19.70 16.99
C LYS A 480 11.70 -19.24 18.41
N GLY A 481 11.46 -20.11 19.40
CA GLY A 481 11.74 -19.86 20.82
C GLY A 481 10.70 -18.98 21.54
N LEU A 482 9.64 -18.51 20.86
CA LEU A 482 8.59 -17.70 21.48
C LEU A 482 7.79 -18.51 22.50
N TRP A 483 7.32 -19.70 22.11
CA TRP A 483 6.47 -20.54 22.96
C TRP A 483 7.23 -21.21 24.09
N ASP A 484 8.51 -21.53 23.91
CA ASP A 484 9.36 -22.05 24.98
C ASP A 484 9.53 -21.02 26.11
N GLY A 485 9.60 -19.74 25.77
CA GLY A 485 9.63 -18.63 26.73
C GLY A 485 8.28 -18.41 27.42
N VAL A 486 7.16 -18.49 26.69
CA VAL A 486 5.81 -18.41 27.27
C VAL A 486 5.57 -19.58 28.22
N TYR A 487 5.95 -20.80 27.82
CA TYR A 487 5.81 -21.99 28.63
C TYR A 487 6.61 -21.89 29.93
N ARG A 488 7.88 -21.45 29.88
CA ARG A 488 8.69 -21.18 31.07
C ARG A 488 8.07 -20.10 31.98
N SER A 489 7.56 -19.02 31.40
CA SER A 489 6.90 -17.95 32.17
C SER A 489 5.63 -18.44 32.88
N VAL A 490 4.85 -19.28 32.22
CA VAL A 490 3.64 -19.89 32.79
C VAL A 490 3.99 -20.95 33.83
N LYS A 491 5.02 -21.78 33.59
CA LYS A 491 5.52 -22.79 34.55
C LYS A 491 6.01 -22.13 35.84
N GLY A 492 6.80 -21.05 35.71
CA GLY A 492 7.24 -20.24 36.85
C GLY A 492 6.10 -19.53 37.58
N LEU A 493 5.07 -19.03 36.87
CA LEU A 493 3.87 -18.45 37.48
C LEU A 493 3.03 -19.50 38.23
N LEU A 494 3.00 -20.74 37.74
CA LEU A 494 2.28 -21.87 38.34
C LEU A 494 3.08 -22.58 39.44
N GLY A 495 4.29 -22.12 39.77
CA GLY A 495 5.12 -22.65 40.87
C GLY A 495 5.67 -24.06 40.61
N TYR A 496 5.74 -24.49 39.35
CA TYR A 496 6.46 -25.71 39.01
C TYR A 496 7.97 -25.43 39.08
N PRO A 497 8.77 -26.28 39.73
CA PRO A 497 10.22 -26.11 39.75
C PRO A 497 10.77 -26.10 38.32
N ASP A 498 11.71 -25.18 38.07
CA ASP A 498 12.55 -25.23 36.89
C ASP A 498 13.45 -26.46 37.07
N ASP A 499 13.09 -27.56 36.43
CA ASP A 499 13.95 -28.74 36.36
C ASP A 499 15.20 -28.32 35.55
N GLU A 500 16.26 -27.97 36.26
CA GLU A 500 17.60 -27.87 35.70
C GLU A 500 17.95 -29.23 35.08
N GLU A 501 18.17 -29.22 33.77
CA GLU A 501 19.05 -30.13 33.03
C GLU A 501 19.06 -31.60 33.50
N ASP A 502 18.19 -32.41 32.89
CA ASP A 502 18.49 -33.81 32.61
C ASP A 502 19.64 -33.90 31.56
N GLU A 503 20.83 -33.40 31.88
CA GLU A 503 22.08 -33.93 31.31
C GLU A 503 22.35 -35.27 31.99
N TRP A 504 21.71 -36.34 31.50
CA TRP A 504 22.17 -37.69 31.76
C TRP A 504 23.46 -37.90 30.97
N GLU A 505 24.57 -37.40 31.53
CA GLU A 505 25.92 -37.80 31.17
C GLU A 505 26.00 -39.32 31.42
N TRP A 506 25.97 -40.10 30.34
CA TRP A 506 26.34 -41.51 30.39
C TRP A 506 27.82 -41.56 30.75
N VAL A 507 28.11 -41.62 32.05
CA VAL A 507 29.38 -42.16 32.52
C VAL A 507 29.31 -43.64 32.19
N ASP A 508 29.94 -44.01 31.06
CA ASP A 508 30.32 -45.38 30.79
C ASP A 508 31.33 -45.79 31.89
N GLU A 509 30.82 -46.28 33.02
CA GLU A 509 31.53 -47.27 33.81
C GLU A 509 31.60 -48.52 32.93
N ASP A 510 32.73 -48.73 32.24
CA ASP A 510 33.36 -50.05 32.10
C ASP A 510 34.68 -49.99 31.30
N GLU A 511 35.67 -50.73 31.82
CA GLU A 511 36.89 -51.25 31.20
C GLU A 511 38.22 -50.44 31.25
N ASN A 512 38.92 -50.67 32.38
CA ASN A 512 40.27 -51.26 32.51
C ASN A 512 41.39 -50.39 33.10
#